data_AF-A0A1Z9TBN4-F1
#
_entry.id   AF-A0A1Z9TBN4-F1
#
_cell.length_a   1.000
_cell.length_b   1.000
_cell.length_c   1.000
_cell.angle_alpha   90.00
_cell.angle_beta   90.00
_cell.angle_gamma   90.00
#
_symmetry.space_group_name_H-M   'P 1'
#
loop_
_entity.id
_entity.type
_entity.pdbx_description
1 polymer ?
#
loop_
_entity_poly.entity_id
_entity_poly.type
_entity_poly.pdbx_seq_one_letter_code
_entity_poly.pdbx_strand_id
1 'polypeptide(L)'
;MATKRRGRKKRRQEVQVPFPTLLVGVLVFLVVIGAGDMSINIRCAGLGKAIKAQEGTLSEARKRLMVEMDMWSSRTAPINLERALVHHGLDMEMPDSDQVIRIETVERAGEQLVRVNSRIR
;
A
#
# COMPACT_ATOMS: atom_id res chain seq x y z
N MET A 1 95.61 22.17 13.57
CA MET A 1 94.34 22.77 13.12
C MET A 1 93.45 21.68 12.56
N ALA A 2 92.40 21.27 13.28
CA ALA A 2 91.48 20.22 12.84
C ALA A 2 90.13 20.84 12.44
N THR A 3 89.77 20.76 11.16
CA THR A 3 88.53 21.32 10.63
C THR A 3 87.37 20.34 10.87
N LYS A 4 86.49 20.71 11.81
CA LYS A 4 85.31 19.93 12.18
C LYS A 4 84.25 20.01 11.07
N ARG A 5 84.18 19.00 10.21
CA ARG A 5 83.10 18.87 9.21
C ARG A 5 81.76 18.62 9.94
N ARG A 6 80.94 19.65 10.01
CA ARG A 6 79.60 19.62 10.63
C ARG A 6 78.62 18.96 9.64
N GLY A 7 78.28 17.70 9.89
CA GLY A 7 77.28 16.96 9.12
C GLY A 7 75.91 17.63 9.18
N ARG A 8 75.41 18.07 8.02
CA ARG A 8 74.10 18.72 7.87
C ARG A 8 73.02 17.63 7.93
N LYS A 9 72.35 17.48 9.08
CA LYS A 9 71.18 16.60 9.21
C LYS A 9 70.07 17.09 8.27
N LYS A 10 69.82 16.35 7.18
CA LYS A 10 68.64 16.53 6.34
C LYS A 10 67.41 16.18 7.18
N ARG A 11 66.68 17.18 7.67
CA ARG A 11 65.32 16.99 8.16
C ARG A 11 64.51 16.47 6.98
N ARG A 12 64.02 15.23 7.09
CA ARG A 12 62.98 14.73 6.19
C ARG A 12 61.76 15.61 6.45
N GLN A 13 61.43 16.41 5.45
CA GLN A 13 60.20 17.18 5.44
C GLN A 13 59.11 16.15 5.21
N GLU A 14 58.50 15.65 6.29
CA GLU A 14 57.23 14.95 6.18
C GLU A 14 56.23 15.96 5.64
N VAL A 15 55.94 15.83 4.35
CA VAL A 15 54.85 16.54 3.70
C VAL A 15 53.59 15.96 4.31
N GLN A 16 53.15 16.53 5.43
CA GLN A 16 51.74 16.45 5.83
C GLN A 16 50.96 17.13 4.71
N VAL A 17 50.60 16.33 3.70
CA VAL A 17 49.59 16.74 2.73
C VAL A 17 48.33 17.02 3.55
N PRO A 18 47.81 18.26 3.55
CA PRO A 18 46.49 18.51 4.10
C PRO A 18 45.54 17.69 3.23
N PHE A 19 45.11 16.54 3.73
CA PHE A 19 44.20 15.67 2.99
C PHE A 19 43.01 16.53 2.56
N PRO A 20 42.66 16.58 1.25
CA PRO A 20 41.88 17.68 0.74
C PRO A 20 40.49 17.58 1.34
N THR A 21 40.13 18.54 2.19
CA THR A 21 38.79 18.63 2.81
C THR A 21 37.68 18.55 1.77
N LEU A 22 37.94 19.00 0.55
CA LEU A 22 37.07 18.85 -0.61
C LEU A 22 36.81 17.38 -1.00
N LEU A 23 37.85 16.53 -1.04
CA LEU A 23 37.67 15.10 -1.36
C LEU A 23 36.88 14.38 -0.27
N VAL A 24 37.12 14.73 0.99
CA VAL A 24 36.35 14.20 2.12
C VAL A 24 34.88 14.66 2.02
N GLY A 25 34.64 15.93 1.68
CA GLY A 25 33.29 16.46 1.47
C GLY A 25 32.52 15.76 0.35
N VAL A 26 33.18 15.55 -0.80
CA VAL A 26 32.59 14.81 -1.93
C VAL A 26 32.30 13.36 -1.55
N LEU A 27 33.22 12.70 -0.84
CA LEU A 27 33.02 11.33 -0.36
C LEU A 27 31.82 11.24 0.60
N VAL A 28 31.71 12.14 1.57
CA VAL A 28 30.59 12.19 2.50
C VAL A 28 29.28 12.46 1.76
N PHE A 29 29.28 13.36 0.77
CA PHE A 29 28.10 13.66 -0.02
C PHE A 29 27.59 12.44 -0.80
N LEU A 30 28.49 11.68 -1.43
CA LEU A 30 28.15 10.43 -2.11
C LEU A 30 27.60 9.37 -1.15
N VAL A 31 28.15 9.28 0.06
CA VAL A 31 27.66 8.38 1.11
C VAL A 31 26.25 8.77 1.56
N VAL A 32 25.98 10.07 1.75
CA VAL A 32 24.65 10.56 2.14
C VAL A 32 23.63 10.28 1.05
N ILE A 33 23.96 10.51 -0.22
CA ILE A 33 23.08 10.18 -1.35
C ILE A 33 22.80 8.68 -1.38
N GLY A 34 23.85 7.84 -1.35
CA GLY A 34 23.69 6.39 -1.38
C GLY A 34 22.87 5.85 -0.22
N ALA A 35 23.09 6.36 1.00
CA ALA A 35 22.29 6.01 2.17
C ALA A 35 20.83 6.50 2.04
N GLY A 36 20.63 7.70 1.49
CA GLY A 36 19.31 8.26 1.20
C GLY A 36 18.53 7.38 0.23
N ASP A 37 19.09 7.07 -0.93
CA ASP A 37 18.45 6.21 -1.94
C ASP A 37 18.14 4.82 -1.40
N MET A 38 19.05 4.22 -0.63
CA MET A 38 18.81 2.91 -0.03
C MET A 38 17.67 2.95 0.99
N SER A 39 17.58 4.03 1.78
CA SER A 39 16.49 4.21 2.76
C SER A 39 15.13 4.34 2.08
N ILE A 40 15.05 5.08 0.96
CA ILE A 40 13.82 5.24 0.18
C ILE A 40 13.40 3.90 -0.40
N ASN A 41 14.34 3.14 -1.00
CA ASN A 41 14.05 1.83 -1.57
C ASN A 41 13.50 0.84 -0.54
N ILE A 42 14.07 0.81 0.68
CA ILE A 42 13.57 -0.03 1.77
C ILE A 42 12.14 0.36 2.16
N ARG A 43 11.85 1.66 2.28
CA ARG A 43 10.51 2.16 2.62
C ARG A 43 9.50 1.84 1.51
N CYS A 44 9.85 2.06 0.25
CA CYS A 44 9.01 1.73 -0.90
C CYS A 44 8.74 0.22 -1.00
N ALA A 45 9.74 -0.63 -0.74
CA ALA A 45 9.55 -2.08 -0.70
C ALA A 45 8.60 -2.50 0.44
N GLY A 46 8.71 -1.85 1.60
CA GLY A 46 7.79 -2.06 2.73
C GLY A 46 6.34 -1.65 2.41
N LEU A 47 6.16 -0.45 1.83
CA LEU A 47 4.87 0.06 1.41
C LEU A 47 4.23 -0.82 0.33
N GLY A 48 5.01 -1.27 -0.66
CA GLY A 48 4.52 -2.17 -1.71
C GLY A 48 4.02 -3.51 -1.15
N LYS A 49 4.69 -4.07 -0.13
CA LYS A 49 4.21 -5.27 0.56
C LYS A 49 2.92 -5.01 1.34
N ALA A 50 2.82 -3.88 2.04
CA ALA A 50 1.62 -3.51 2.78
C ALA A 50 0.41 -3.31 1.86
N ILE A 51 0.60 -2.63 0.73
CA ILE A 51 -0.44 -2.44 -0.29
C ILE A 51 -0.90 -3.79 -0.83
N LYS A 52 0.02 -4.67 -1.24
CA LYS A 52 -0.34 -6.01 -1.74
C LYS A 52 -1.08 -6.85 -0.70
N ALA A 53 -0.72 -6.74 0.58
CA ALA A 53 -1.45 -7.42 1.64
C ALA A 53 -2.90 -6.91 1.74
N GLN A 54 -3.09 -5.59 1.72
CA GLN A 54 -4.43 -4.98 1.73
C GLN A 54 -5.24 -5.34 0.48
N GLU A 55 -4.63 -5.29 -0.71
CA GLU A 55 -5.26 -5.74 -1.96
C GLU A 55 -5.68 -7.21 -1.90
N GLY A 56 -4.85 -8.06 -1.29
CA GLY A 56 -5.17 -9.46 -1.01
C GLY A 56 -6.46 -9.58 -0.18
N THR A 57 -6.52 -8.89 0.97
CA THR A 57 -7.71 -8.92 1.83
C THR A 57 -8.98 -8.41 1.14
N LEU A 58 -8.87 -7.34 0.34
CA LEU A 58 -9.99 -6.81 -0.45
C LEU A 58 -10.44 -7.81 -1.51
N SER A 59 -9.51 -8.49 -2.18
CA SER A 59 -9.83 -9.49 -3.20
C SER A 59 -10.56 -10.70 -2.60
N GLU A 60 -10.16 -11.15 -1.41
CA GLU A 60 -10.82 -12.24 -0.70
C GLU A 60 -12.22 -11.85 -0.24
N ALA A 61 -12.37 -10.66 0.34
CA ALA A 61 -13.67 -10.14 0.75
C ALA A 61 -14.63 -10.03 -0.43
N ARG A 62 -14.16 -9.53 -1.59
CA ARG A 62 -14.95 -9.46 -2.82
C ARG A 62 -15.38 -10.83 -3.33
N LYS A 63 -14.48 -11.83 -3.29
CA LYS A 63 -14.82 -13.20 -3.67
C LYS A 63 -15.92 -13.78 -2.77
N ARG A 64 -15.81 -13.59 -1.45
CA ARG A 64 -16.84 -14.03 -0.50
C ARG A 64 -18.18 -13.36 -0.78
N LEU A 65 -18.17 -12.05 -1.00
CA LEU A 65 -19.37 -11.29 -1.33
C LEU A 65 -20.01 -11.80 -2.62
N MET A 66 -19.22 -12.09 -3.66
CA MET A 66 -19.73 -12.61 -4.93
C MET A 66 -20.40 -13.98 -4.77
N VAL A 67 -19.79 -14.88 -3.99
CA VAL A 67 -20.39 -16.20 -3.69
C VAL A 67 -21.67 -16.06 -2.89
N GLU A 68 -21.68 -15.18 -1.89
CA GLU A 68 -22.86 -14.88 -1.10
C GLU A 68 -23.97 -14.35 -2.02
N MET A 69 -23.70 -13.31 -2.82
CA MET A 69 -24.66 -12.77 -3.78
C MET A 69 -25.21 -13.81 -4.75
N ASP A 70 -24.38 -14.73 -5.24
CA ASP A 70 -24.81 -15.83 -6.10
C ASP A 70 -25.77 -16.78 -5.34
N MET A 71 -25.43 -17.17 -4.10
CA MET A 71 -26.31 -17.95 -3.24
C MET A 71 -27.63 -17.23 -2.92
N TRP A 72 -27.60 -15.93 -2.63
CA TRP A 72 -28.81 -15.14 -2.41
C TRP A 72 -29.65 -15.07 -3.68
N SER A 73 -29.03 -14.78 -4.83
CA SER A 73 -29.75 -14.71 -6.10
C SER A 73 -30.44 -16.02 -6.46
N SER A 74 -29.79 -17.17 -6.19
CA SER A 74 -30.38 -18.48 -6.43
C SER A 74 -31.52 -18.79 -5.45
N ARG A 75 -31.40 -18.44 -4.16
CA ARG A 75 -32.47 -18.66 -3.17
C ARG A 75 -33.67 -17.74 -3.36
N THR A 76 -33.43 -16.48 -3.72
CA THR A 76 -34.48 -15.47 -3.96
C THR A 76 -35.02 -15.53 -5.38
N ALA A 77 -34.52 -16.44 -6.24
CA ALA A 77 -35.09 -16.67 -7.55
C ALA A 77 -36.58 -17.07 -7.41
N PRO A 78 -37.50 -16.50 -8.21
CA PRO A 78 -38.95 -16.68 -8.04
C PRO A 78 -39.36 -18.14 -7.92
N ILE A 79 -38.82 -18.99 -8.80
CA ILE A 79 -39.11 -20.43 -8.84
C ILE A 79 -38.67 -21.19 -7.59
N ASN A 80 -37.57 -20.78 -6.96
CA ASN A 80 -37.09 -21.42 -5.74
C ASN A 80 -37.85 -20.90 -4.52
N LEU A 81 -38.28 -19.66 -4.56
CA LEU A 81 -39.12 -19.03 -3.54
C LEU A 81 -40.51 -19.68 -3.51
N GLU A 82 -41.14 -19.87 -4.67
CA GLU A 82 -42.42 -20.60 -4.80
C GLU A 82 -42.31 -22.03 -4.25
N ARG A 83 -41.25 -22.77 -4.62
CA ARG A 83 -41.02 -24.12 -4.09
C ARG A 83 -40.84 -24.12 -2.57
N ALA A 84 -40.12 -23.14 -2.02
CA ALA A 84 -39.92 -23.02 -0.58
C ALA A 84 -41.22 -22.68 0.16
N LEU A 85 -42.05 -21.79 -0.41
CA LEU A 85 -43.36 -21.44 0.14
C LEU A 85 -44.28 -22.65 0.22
N VAL A 86 -44.37 -23.43 -0.87
CA VAL A 86 -45.15 -24.67 -0.92
C VAL A 86 -44.61 -25.70 0.08
N HIS A 87 -43.28 -25.86 0.17
CA HIS A 87 -42.66 -26.79 1.11
C HIS A 87 -42.94 -26.44 2.58
N HIS A 88 -43.02 -25.15 2.91
CA HIS A 88 -43.30 -24.67 4.26
C HIS A 88 -44.79 -24.45 4.55
N GLY A 89 -45.68 -24.74 3.59
CA GLY A 89 -47.13 -24.59 3.76
C GLY A 89 -47.57 -23.13 3.93
N LEU A 90 -46.80 -22.19 3.38
CA LEU A 90 -47.09 -20.76 3.44
C LEU A 90 -47.94 -20.38 2.22
N ASP A 91 -49.14 -19.86 2.48
CA ASP A 91 -50.03 -19.31 1.46
C ASP A 91 -49.64 -17.84 1.21
N MET A 92 -48.61 -17.64 0.39
CA MET A 92 -48.17 -16.33 -0.06
C MET A 92 -47.97 -16.36 -1.57
N GLU A 93 -48.50 -15.35 -2.25
CA GLU A 93 -48.34 -15.14 -3.69
C GLU A 93 -47.27 -14.07 -3.94
N MET A 94 -46.49 -14.24 -5.00
CA MET A 94 -45.52 -13.23 -5.42
C MET A 94 -46.29 -11.99 -5.90
N PRO A 95 -45.98 -10.76 -5.44
CA PRO A 95 -46.70 -9.57 -5.85
C PRO A 95 -46.53 -9.30 -7.35
N ASP A 96 -47.61 -8.82 -7.98
CA ASP A 96 -47.60 -8.43 -9.38
C ASP A 96 -46.69 -7.21 -9.64
N SER A 97 -46.24 -7.07 -10.88
CA SER A 97 -45.25 -6.04 -11.27
C SER A 97 -45.73 -4.60 -11.03
N ASP A 98 -47.04 -4.39 -10.96
CA ASP A 98 -47.70 -3.11 -10.65
C ASP A 98 -47.72 -2.79 -9.15
N GLN A 99 -47.53 -3.78 -8.29
CA GLN A 99 -47.46 -3.64 -6.82
C GLN A 99 -46.01 -3.43 -6.32
N VAL A 100 -45.01 -3.56 -7.19
CA VAL A 100 -43.59 -3.41 -6.84
C VAL A 100 -43.11 -1.97 -7.02
N ILE A 101 -42.87 -1.26 -5.91
CA ILE A 101 -42.24 0.06 -5.93
C ILE A 101 -40.72 -0.10 -5.95
N ARG A 102 -40.08 0.25 -7.09
CA ARG A 102 -38.62 0.28 -7.19
C ARG A 102 -38.06 1.54 -6.55
N ILE A 103 -37.28 1.36 -5.49
CA ILE A 103 -36.66 2.47 -4.77
C ILE A 103 -35.25 2.70 -5.34
N GLU A 104 -35.09 3.75 -6.14
CA GLU A 104 -33.81 4.11 -6.80
C GLU A 104 -32.73 4.65 -5.83
N THR A 105 -33.04 4.82 -4.54
CA THR A 105 -32.16 5.57 -3.60
C THR A 105 -30.99 4.78 -3.03
N VAL A 106 -30.84 3.49 -3.34
CA VAL A 106 -29.72 2.68 -2.82
C VAL A 106 -28.36 3.09 -3.45
N GLU A 107 -28.33 3.70 -4.63
CA GLU A 107 -27.09 4.22 -5.22
C GLU A 107 -26.48 5.38 -4.43
N ARG A 108 -27.31 6.27 -3.86
CA ARG A 108 -26.81 7.46 -3.14
C ARG A 108 -26.21 7.15 -1.77
N ALA A 109 -26.65 6.07 -1.12
CA ALA A 109 -26.11 5.64 0.17
C ALA A 109 -24.65 5.15 0.04
N GLY A 110 -24.30 4.51 -1.09
CA GLY A 110 -22.93 4.11 -1.41
C GLY A 110 -22.01 5.30 -1.68
N GLU A 111 -22.45 6.29 -2.47
CA GLU A 111 -21.67 7.50 -2.76
C GLU A 111 -21.43 8.37 -1.51
N GLN A 112 -22.41 8.46 -0.61
CA GLN A 112 -22.29 9.25 0.61
C GLN A 112 -21.27 8.66 1.60
N LEU A 113 -21.20 7.32 1.67
CA LEU A 113 -20.18 6.61 2.46
C LEU A 113 -18.76 6.78 1.90
N VAL A 114 -18.61 6.81 0.57
CA VAL A 114 -17.33 7.05 -0.11
C VAL A 114 -16.86 8.52 0.04
N ARG A 115 -17.79 9.50 0.01
CA ARG A 115 -17.46 10.93 0.25
C ARG A 115 -17.05 11.23 1.68
N VAL A 116 -17.62 10.55 2.67
CA VAL A 116 -17.26 10.76 4.08
C VAL A 116 -15.85 10.22 4.36
N ASN A 117 -15.50 9.06 3.78
CA ASN A 117 -14.18 8.45 3.98
C ASN A 117 -13.03 9.20 3.25
N SER A 118 -13.35 9.95 2.18
CA SER A 118 -12.38 10.79 1.46
C SER A 118 -12.16 12.18 2.08
N ARG A 119 -12.95 12.57 3.07
CA ARG A 119 -12.77 13.82 3.85
C ARG A 119 -11.95 13.66 5.13
N ILE A 120 -11.66 12.43 5.54
CA ILE A 120 -10.95 12.10 6.79
C ILE A 120 -9.47 11.79 6.53
N ARG A 121 -8.93 12.16 5.36
CA ARG A 121 -7.52 11.96 5.02
C ARG A 121 -6.85 13.25 4.57
#